data_AF-A0A963TXA6-F1
#
_entry.id   AF-A0A963TXA6-F1
#
_cell.length_a   1.000
_cell.length_b   1.000
_cell.length_c   1.000
_cell.angle_alpha   90.00
_cell.angle_beta   90.00
_cell.angle_gamma   90.00
#
_symmetry.space_group_name_H-M   'P 1'
#
loop_
_entity.id
_entity.type
_entity.pdbx_description
1 polymer ?
#
loop_
_entity_poly.entity_id
_entity_poly.type
_entity_poly.pdbx_seq_one_letter_code
_entity_poly.pdbx_strand_id
1 'polypeptide(L)'
;MQTDWLWGLAGGLLIGAAGALYLLGAGRIMGASGILGEAAERISDRILGAPPRRAGGGSADGGWFIAGLVLVPAAVAPLLGRADTHAAAPYALLVVAGLCVGFGTRMANGCTSGHGVCGISRLSFRGIVATLVYIFAGAVTVLAMAMLGRAAAGTL
;
A
#
# COMPACT_ATOMS: atom_id res chain seq x y z
N MET A 1 28.02 8.40 7.83
CA MET A 1 28.28 9.37 6.74
C MET A 1 26.96 9.65 6.05
N GLN A 2 26.79 10.87 5.58
CA GLN A 2 25.59 11.54 5.06
C GLN A 2 25.04 10.88 3.78
N THR A 3 24.70 9.58 3.80
CA THR A 3 24.18 8.81 2.65
C THR A 3 22.68 8.50 2.77
N ASP A 4 22.09 8.67 3.94
CA ASP A 4 20.70 8.28 4.20
C ASP A 4 19.70 9.16 3.43
N TRP A 5 19.98 10.45 3.29
CA TRP A 5 19.17 11.37 2.47
C TRP A 5 19.31 11.07 0.97
N LEU A 6 20.47 10.58 0.51
CA LEU A 6 20.68 10.14 -0.88
C LEU A 6 19.82 8.92 -1.20
N TRP A 7 19.76 7.93 -0.30
CA TRP A 7 18.86 6.78 -0.45
C TRP A 7 17.39 7.18 -0.42
N GLY A 8 17.02 8.13 0.45
CA GLY A 8 15.67 8.70 0.48
C GLY A 8 15.29 9.42 -0.82
N LEU A 9 16.20 10.24 -1.36
CA LEU A 9 16.02 10.93 -2.64
C LEU A 9 15.91 9.93 -3.80
N ALA A 10 16.81 8.95 -3.86
CA ALA A 10 16.82 7.92 -4.90
C ALA A 10 15.54 7.08 -4.89
N GLY A 11 15.08 6.66 -3.71
CA GLY A 11 13.81 5.95 -3.55
C GLY A 11 12.60 6.81 -3.96
N GLY A 12 12.57 8.08 -3.53
CA GLY A 12 11.51 9.02 -3.92
C GLY A 12 11.45 9.27 -5.43
N LEU A 13 12.61 9.44 -6.07
CA LEU A 13 12.72 9.60 -7.52
C LEU A 13 12.26 8.34 -8.26
N LEU A 14 12.65 7.15 -7.79
CA LEU A 14 12.20 5.87 -8.35
C LEU A 14 10.67 5.70 -8.27
N ILE A 15 10.07 5.97 -7.10
CA ILE A 15 8.61 5.85 -6.91
C ILE A 15 7.88 6.89 -7.77
N GLY A 16 8.36 8.14 -7.80
CA GLY A 16 7.78 9.22 -8.61
C GLY A 16 7.86 8.95 -10.11
N ALA A 17 9.02 8.50 -10.59
CA ALA A 17 9.22 8.10 -11.98
C ALA A 17 8.34 6.91 -12.37
N ALA A 18 8.26 5.88 -11.52
CA ALA A 18 7.36 4.74 -11.75
C ALA A 18 5.88 5.17 -11.84
N GLY A 19 5.43 6.05 -10.93
CA GLY A 19 4.07 6.60 -10.97
C GLY A 19 3.78 7.44 -12.22
N ALA A 20 4.74 8.26 -12.64
CA ALA A 20 4.64 9.06 -13.86
C ALA A 20 4.60 8.18 -15.12
N LEU A 21 5.49 7.18 -15.22
CA LEU A 21 5.51 6.22 -16.33
C LEU A 21 4.21 5.41 -16.40
N TYR A 22 3.66 4.98 -15.27
CA TYR A 22 2.38 4.27 -15.25
C TYR A 22 1.23 5.18 -15.70
N LEU A 23 1.21 6.44 -15.26
CA LEU A 23 0.20 7.41 -15.67
C LEU A 23 0.30 7.76 -17.16
N LEU A 24 1.51 7.96 -17.68
CA LEU A 24 1.76 8.34 -19.07
C LEU A 24 1.60 7.15 -20.04
N GLY A 25 2.04 5.96 -19.63
CA GLY A 25 1.99 4.76 -20.46
C GLY A 25 0.61 4.10 -20.47
N ALA A 26 0.01 3.90 -19.28
CA ALA A 26 -1.29 3.22 -19.16
C ALA A 26 -2.49 4.18 -19.11
N GLY A 27 -2.26 5.50 -18.99
CA GLY A 27 -3.33 6.50 -18.85
C GLY A 27 -4.09 6.41 -17.53
N ARG A 28 -3.61 5.60 -16.57
CA ARG A 28 -4.30 5.27 -15.32
C ARG A 28 -3.52 5.77 -14.11
N ILE A 29 -4.24 6.17 -13.07
CA ILE A 29 -3.63 6.56 -11.80
C ILE A 29 -3.08 5.31 -11.11
N MET A 30 -1.79 5.33 -10.74
CA MET A 30 -1.17 4.23 -9.99
C MET A 30 -1.81 4.11 -8.60
N GLY A 31 -2.39 2.94 -8.29
CA GLY A 31 -3.02 2.68 -7.00
C GLY A 31 -3.07 1.20 -6.64
N ALA A 32 -2.40 0.82 -5.56
CA ALA A 32 -2.27 -0.57 -5.13
C ALA A 32 -3.64 -1.22 -4.82
N SER A 33 -4.53 -0.54 -4.09
CA SER A 33 -5.86 -1.09 -3.76
C SER A 33 -6.79 -1.26 -4.95
N GLY A 34 -6.62 -0.45 -6.00
CA GLY A 34 -7.38 -0.64 -7.25
C GLY A 34 -6.94 -1.91 -7.95
N ILE A 35 -5.63 -2.05 -8.14
CA ILE A 35 -5.02 -3.22 -8.77
C ILE A 35 -5.30 -4.52 -7.99
N LEU A 36 -5.15 -4.48 -6.67
CA LEU A 36 -5.45 -5.62 -5.80
C LEU A 36 -6.95 -5.90 -5.71
N GLY A 37 -7.80 -4.86 -5.75
CA GLY A 37 -9.24 -5.00 -5.78
C GLY A 37 -9.73 -5.71 -7.04
N GLU A 38 -9.17 -5.38 -8.21
CA GLU A 38 -9.46 -6.07 -9.47
C GLU A 38 -9.02 -7.55 -9.41
N ALA A 39 -7.88 -7.85 -8.78
CA ALA A 39 -7.42 -9.24 -8.59
C ALA A 39 -8.35 -10.02 -7.64
N ALA A 40 -8.78 -9.40 -6.53
CA ALA A 40 -9.68 -10.00 -5.56
C ALA A 40 -11.08 -10.26 -6.12
N GLU A 41 -11.64 -9.30 -6.87
CA GLU A 41 -12.94 -9.47 -7.56
C GLU A 41 -12.90 -10.63 -8.55
N ARG A 42 -11.80 -10.84 -9.27
CA ARG A 42 -11.66 -12.00 -10.18
C ARG A 42 -11.57 -13.33 -9.46
N ILE A 43 -10.88 -13.38 -8.33
CA ILE A 43 -10.83 -14.60 -7.50
C ILE A 43 -12.25 -14.90 -6.99
N SER A 44 -12.96 -13.86 -6.52
CA SER A 44 -14.35 -13.97 -6.08
C SER A 44 -15.26 -14.47 -7.20
N ASP A 45 -15.17 -13.90 -8.41
CA ASP A 45 -15.99 -14.31 -9.56
C ASP A 45 -15.70 -15.76 -9.98
N ARG A 46 -14.44 -16.20 -9.93
CA ARG A 46 -14.05 -17.61 -10.19
C ARG A 46 -14.59 -18.57 -9.14
N ILE A 47 -14.62 -18.17 -7.87
CA ILE A 47 -15.08 -19.01 -6.76
C ILE A 47 -16.62 -19.07 -6.72
N LEU A 48 -17.30 -17.94 -6.96
CA LEU A 48 -18.77 -17.86 -6.95
C LEU A 48 -19.45 -18.24 -8.28
N GLY A 49 -18.69 -18.46 -9.35
CA GLY A 49 -19.24 -18.76 -10.68
C GLY A 49 -20.05 -17.59 -11.28
N ALA A 50 -19.83 -16.37 -10.79
CA ALA A 50 -20.53 -15.19 -11.29
C ALA A 50 -19.98 -14.80 -12.68
N PRO A 51 -20.83 -14.30 -13.59
CA PRO A 51 -20.36 -13.82 -14.89
C PRO A 51 -19.35 -12.68 -14.67
N PRO A 52 -18.20 -12.68 -15.36
CA PRO A 52 -17.13 -11.71 -15.13
C PRO A 52 -17.67 -10.31 -15.34
N ARG A 53 -17.78 -9.53 -14.26
CA ARG A 53 -18.09 -8.10 -14.39
C ARG A 53 -16.90 -7.46 -15.08
N ARG A 54 -17.15 -6.63 -16.12
CA ARG A 54 -16.11 -5.94 -16.88
C ARG A 54 -15.24 -5.09 -15.93
N ALA A 55 -14.16 -5.66 -15.43
CA ALA A 55 -13.07 -4.92 -14.82
C ALA A 55 -12.42 -4.12 -15.94
N GLY A 56 -12.60 -2.79 -15.92
CA GLY A 56 -12.17 -1.85 -16.96
C GLY A 56 -10.65 -1.65 -17.07
N GLY A 57 -9.84 -2.67 -16.79
CA GLY A 57 -8.38 -2.63 -16.82
C GLY A 57 -7.80 -3.97 -17.25
N GLY A 58 -6.85 -3.95 -18.19
CA GLY A 58 -6.24 -5.15 -18.77
C GLY A 58 -5.73 -6.12 -17.71
N SER A 59 -6.03 -7.40 -17.87
CA SER A 59 -5.69 -8.44 -16.89
C SER A 59 -4.22 -8.57 -16.54
N ALA A 60 -3.33 -8.06 -17.38
CA ALA A 60 -1.89 -8.19 -17.22
C ALA A 60 -1.32 -7.22 -16.17
N ASP A 61 -1.88 -6.02 -16.01
CA ASP A 61 -1.26 -4.96 -15.20
C ASP A 61 -1.19 -5.35 -13.73
N GLY A 62 -2.25 -5.98 -13.20
CA GLY A 62 -2.27 -6.42 -11.81
C GLY A 62 -1.40 -7.63 -11.54
N GLY A 63 -1.32 -8.56 -12.49
CA GLY A 63 -0.39 -9.68 -12.40
C GLY A 63 1.06 -9.21 -12.35
N TRP A 64 1.43 -8.28 -13.24
CA TRP A 64 2.78 -7.71 -13.26
C TRP A 64 3.09 -6.85 -12.03
N PHE A 65 2.12 -6.08 -11.53
CA PHE A 65 2.30 -5.31 -10.30
C PHE A 65 2.53 -6.21 -9.08
N ILE A 66 1.71 -7.24 -8.90
CA ILE A 66 1.85 -8.19 -7.77
C ILE A 66 3.15 -8.99 -7.92
N ALA A 67 3.47 -9.46 -9.12
CA ALA A 67 4.72 -10.14 -9.40
C ALA A 67 5.92 -9.24 -9.08
N GLY A 68 5.91 -7.97 -9.50
CA GLY A 68 6.94 -7.00 -9.15
C GLY A 68 7.06 -6.78 -7.63
N LEU A 69 5.93 -6.62 -6.95
CA LEU A 69 5.87 -6.40 -5.49
C LEU A 69 6.50 -7.56 -4.69
N VAL A 70 6.35 -8.81 -5.16
CA VAL A 70 6.87 -10.00 -4.47
C VAL A 70 8.29 -10.34 -4.94
N LEU A 71 8.51 -10.33 -6.25
CA LEU A 71 9.72 -10.88 -6.87
C LEU A 71 10.90 -9.91 -6.78
N VAL A 72 10.66 -8.59 -6.82
CA VAL A 72 11.73 -7.59 -6.70
C VAL A 72 12.35 -7.60 -5.29
N PRO A 73 11.60 -7.48 -4.18
CA PRO A 73 12.20 -7.58 -2.85
C PRO A 73 12.85 -8.94 -2.59
N ALA A 74 12.27 -10.03 -3.11
CA ALA A 74 12.85 -11.36 -2.98
C ALA A 74 14.21 -11.49 -3.70
N ALA A 75 14.35 -10.90 -4.89
CA ALA A 75 15.60 -10.88 -5.64
C ALA A 75 16.65 -9.93 -5.05
N VAL A 76 16.21 -8.82 -4.45
CA VAL A 76 17.09 -7.78 -3.88
C VAL A 76 17.55 -8.13 -2.46
N ALA A 77 16.73 -8.85 -1.67
CA ALA A 77 17.05 -9.27 -0.31
C ALA A 77 18.41 -10.00 -0.13
N PRO A 78 18.85 -10.93 -0.99
CA PRO A 78 20.17 -11.54 -0.86
C PRO A 78 21.33 -10.58 -1.18
N LEU A 79 21.09 -9.50 -1.93
CA LEU A 79 22.13 -8.58 -2.41
C LEU A 79 22.35 -7.39 -1.46
N LEU A 80 21.26 -6.86 -0.87
CA LEU A 80 21.32 -5.70 0.03
C LEU A 80 21.19 -6.07 1.53
N GLY A 81 21.02 -7.35 1.83
CA GLY A 81 20.71 -7.83 3.18
C GLY A 81 19.19 -7.80 3.45
N ARG A 82 18.75 -8.69 4.34
CA ARG A 82 17.36 -8.69 4.82
C ARG A 82 17.19 -7.62 5.88
N ALA A 83 16.15 -6.80 5.75
CA ALA A 83 15.71 -5.98 6.86
C ALA A 83 15.18 -6.91 7.96
N ASP A 84 15.71 -6.80 9.18
CA ASP A 84 15.21 -7.51 10.35
C ASP A 84 13.78 -7.08 10.61
N THR A 85 12.85 -7.90 10.13
CA THR A 85 11.42 -7.66 10.34
C THR A 85 11.10 -8.14 11.74
N HIS A 86 11.21 -7.26 12.72
CA HIS A 86 10.74 -7.50 14.09
C HIS A 86 9.21 -7.49 14.12
N ALA A 87 8.56 -8.42 13.41
CA ALA A 87 7.14 -8.68 13.50
C ALA A 87 6.85 -9.42 14.82
N ALA A 88 6.95 -8.70 15.94
CA ALA A 88 6.60 -9.21 17.27
C ALA A 88 5.08 -9.35 17.48
N ALA A 89 4.27 -9.10 16.43
CA ALA A 89 2.81 -9.18 16.48
C ALA A 89 2.32 -10.60 16.15
N PRO A 90 1.32 -11.12 16.87
CA PRO A 90 0.73 -12.42 16.55
C PRO A 90 0.10 -12.37 15.14
N TYR A 91 0.25 -13.46 14.37
CA TYR A 91 -0.26 -13.56 13.00
C TYR A 91 -1.75 -13.21 12.88
N ALA A 92 -2.56 -13.56 13.89
CA ALA A 92 -3.97 -13.21 13.94
C ALA A 92 -4.22 -11.68 13.89
N LEU A 93 -3.39 -10.89 14.58
CA LEU A 93 -3.48 -9.44 14.57
C LEU A 93 -3.13 -8.88 13.18
N LEU A 94 -2.13 -9.46 12.51
CA LEU A 94 -1.74 -9.05 11.15
C LEU A 94 -2.86 -9.32 10.13
N VAL A 95 -3.53 -10.48 10.24
CA VAL A 95 -4.68 -10.82 9.38
C VAL A 95 -5.83 -9.84 9.60
N VAL A 96 -6.21 -9.59 10.85
CA VAL A 96 -7.29 -8.64 11.19
C VAL A 96 -6.93 -7.23 10.73
N ALA A 97 -5.70 -6.77 10.99
CA ALA A 97 -5.24 -5.46 10.53
C ALA A 97 -5.29 -5.34 8.99
N GLY A 98 -4.84 -6.38 8.27
CA GLY A 98 -4.91 -6.41 6.81
C GLY A 98 -6.33 -6.32 6.27
N LEU A 99 -7.28 -7.04 6.89
CA LEU A 99 -8.70 -6.96 6.52
C LEU A 99 -9.30 -5.58 6.78
N CYS A 100 -9.01 -4.99 7.95
CA CYS A 100 -9.45 -3.64 8.29
C CYS A 100 -8.92 -2.59 7.31
N VAL A 101 -7.63 -2.67 6.95
CA VAL A 101 -7.00 -1.78 5.96
C VAL A 101 -7.62 -1.99 4.58
N GLY A 102 -7.81 -3.25 4.16
CA GLY A 102 -8.46 -3.60 2.90
C GLY A 102 -9.85 -2.98 2.79
N PHE A 103 -10.69 -3.20 3.81
CA PHE A 103 -12.03 -2.63 3.90
C PHE A 103 -12.00 -1.09 3.88
N GLY A 104 -11.12 -0.48 4.66
CA GLY A 104 -10.96 0.98 4.71
C GLY A 104 -10.57 1.58 3.35
N THR A 105 -9.60 0.99 2.65
CA THR A 105 -9.20 1.47 1.30
C THR A 105 -10.29 1.30 0.26
N ARG A 106 -11.15 0.29 0.39
CA ARG A 106 -12.29 0.13 -0.50
C ARG A 106 -13.37 1.17 -0.24
N MET A 107 -13.68 1.47 1.03
CA MET A 107 -14.62 2.55 1.38
C MET A 107 -14.12 3.92 0.94
N ALA A 108 -12.81 4.18 1.06
CA ALA A 108 -12.19 5.43 0.61
C ALA A 108 -12.08 5.56 -0.93
N ASN A 109 -12.46 4.52 -1.69
CA ASN A 109 -12.29 4.43 -3.13
C ASN A 109 -10.84 4.71 -3.58
N GLY A 110 -9.87 4.22 -2.81
CA GLY A 110 -8.45 4.47 -3.04
C GLY A 110 -7.57 4.16 -1.82
N CYS A 111 -6.26 4.24 -2.03
CA CYS A 111 -5.25 4.05 -0.99
C CYS A 111 -4.27 5.22 -0.98
N THR A 112 -3.35 5.20 -0.01
CA THR A 112 -2.31 6.23 0.15
C THR A 112 -1.37 6.36 -1.04
N SER A 113 -1.10 5.30 -1.81
CA SER A 113 -0.31 5.41 -3.05
C SER A 113 -1.04 6.21 -4.14
N GLY A 114 -2.36 6.00 -4.29
CA GLY A 114 -3.17 6.73 -5.27
C GLY A 114 -3.52 8.16 -4.85
N HIS A 115 -3.91 8.35 -3.58
CA HIS A 115 -4.29 9.66 -3.04
C HIS A 115 -3.11 10.52 -2.62
N GLY A 116 -2.08 9.91 -2.03
CA GLY A 116 -0.87 10.58 -1.58
C GLY A 116 0.06 10.84 -2.75
N VAL A 117 0.74 9.81 -3.25
CA VAL A 117 1.79 9.97 -4.28
C VAL A 117 1.21 10.61 -5.54
N CYS A 118 0.20 9.99 -6.15
CA CYS A 118 -0.36 10.52 -7.40
C CYS A 118 -1.34 11.69 -7.20
N GLY A 119 -2.11 11.69 -6.11
CA GLY A 119 -3.18 12.66 -5.88
C GLY A 119 -2.69 14.03 -5.38
N ILE A 120 -1.65 14.06 -4.54
CA ILE A 120 -1.02 15.32 -4.08
C ILE A 120 -0.23 15.96 -5.22
N SER A 121 0.49 15.17 -6.03
CA SER A 121 1.22 15.70 -7.20
C SER A 121 0.32 16.36 -8.24
N ARG A 122 -0.97 15.97 -8.33
CA ARG A 122 -1.97 16.62 -9.18
C ARG A 122 -2.77 17.73 -8.49
N LEU A 123 -2.37 18.14 -7.27
CA LEU A 123 -3.06 19.11 -6.43
C LEU A 123 -4.56 18.79 -6.22
N SER A 124 -4.92 17.51 -6.12
CA SER A 124 -6.32 17.14 -5.87
C SER A 124 -6.69 17.33 -4.40
N PHE A 125 -7.66 18.20 -4.12
CA PHE A 125 -8.14 18.45 -2.75
C PHE A 125 -8.61 17.16 -2.07
N ARG A 126 -9.37 16.32 -2.80
CA ARG A 126 -9.81 15.00 -2.32
C ARG A 126 -8.65 14.09 -1.92
N GLY A 127 -7.55 14.09 -2.69
CA GLY A 127 -6.37 13.27 -2.40
C GLY A 127 -5.61 13.76 -1.17
N ILE A 128 -5.49 15.07 -1.00
CA ILE A 128 -4.85 15.69 0.17
C ILE A 128 -5.64 15.32 1.43
N VAL A 129 -6.96 15.57 1.45
CA VAL A 129 -7.81 15.28 2.62
C VAL A 129 -7.78 13.79 2.97
N ALA A 130 -7.91 12.90 1.98
CA ALA A 130 -7.83 11.46 2.22
C ALA A 130 -6.49 11.04 2.84
N THR A 131 -5.38 11.61 2.36
CA THR A 131 -4.04 11.30 2.87
C THR A 131 -3.87 11.79 4.31
N LEU A 132 -4.36 13.00 4.63
CA LEU A 132 -4.33 13.52 6.00
C LEU A 132 -5.12 12.63 6.97
N VAL A 133 -6.31 12.16 6.57
CA VAL A 133 -7.11 11.24 7.39
C VAL A 133 -6.40 9.90 7.60
N TYR A 134 -5.77 9.35 6.56
CA TYR A 134 -4.99 8.11 6.68
C TYR A 134 -3.83 8.25 7.68
N ILE A 135 -3.05 9.32 7.55
CA ILE A 135 -1.91 9.59 8.44
C ILE A 135 -2.40 9.83 9.87
N PHE A 136 -3.48 10.60 10.04
CA PHE A 136 -4.07 10.86 11.35
C PHE A 136 -4.55 9.58 12.04
N ALA A 137 -5.30 8.73 11.34
CA ALA A 137 -5.75 7.44 11.88
C ALA A 137 -4.58 6.53 12.25
N GLY A 138 -3.52 6.50 11.42
CA GLY A 138 -2.27 5.78 11.72
C GLY A 138 -1.59 6.30 12.98
N ALA A 139 -1.45 7.62 13.11
CA ALA A 139 -0.85 8.25 14.29
C ALA A 139 -1.64 7.94 15.58
N VAL A 140 -2.97 8.03 15.52
CA VAL A 140 -3.85 7.67 16.65
C VAL A 140 -3.70 6.19 17.01
N THR A 141 -3.63 5.30 16.02
CA THR A 141 -3.46 3.85 16.24
C THR A 141 -2.12 3.54 16.91
N VAL A 142 -1.02 4.14 16.43
CA VAL A 142 0.30 3.99 17.03
C VAL A 142 0.30 4.53 18.47
N LEU A 143 -0.30 5.69 18.70
CA LEU A 143 -0.40 6.27 20.03
C LEU A 143 -1.20 5.39 20.99
N ALA A 144 -2.36 4.88 20.55
CA ALA A 144 -3.19 3.99 21.34
C ALA A 144 -2.45 2.69 21.69
N MET A 145 -1.75 2.07 20.72
CA MET A 145 -0.95 0.87 20.96
C MET A 145 0.25 1.14 21.87
N ALA A 146 0.90 2.30 21.73
CA ALA A 146 2.00 2.70 22.60
C ALA A 146 1.52 2.93 24.04
N MET A 147 0.36 3.57 24.23
CA MET A 147 -0.26 3.75 25.54
C MET A 147 -0.66 2.41 26.17
N LEU A 148 -1.28 1.51 25.38
CA LEU A 148 -1.69 0.19 25.85
C LEU A 148 -0.48 -0.69 26.23
N GLY A 149 0.59 -0.65 25.43
CA GLY A 149 1.84 -1.35 25.73
C GLY A 149 2.52 -0.81 26.99
N ARG A 150 2.50 0.51 27.21
CA ARG A 150 2.99 1.14 28.44
C ARG A 150 2.17 0.75 29.67
N ALA A 151 0.84 0.69 29.54
CA ALA A 151 -0.05 0.25 30.62
C ALA A 151 0.15 -1.24 30.96
N ALA A 152 0.39 -2.09 29.97
CA ALA A 152 0.66 -3.52 30.16
C ALA A 152 2.06 -3.80 30.74
N ALA A 153 3.04 -2.92 30.50
CA ALA A 153 4.41 -3.06 31.00
C ALA A 153 4.62 -2.56 32.45
N GLY A 154 3.58 -2.04 33.11
CA GLY A 154 3.62 -1.72 34.55
C GLY A 154 4.58 -0.61 34.99
N THR A 155 5.09 0.22 34.08
CA THR A 155 5.96 1.37 34.43
C THR A 155 5.13 2.59 34.81
N LEU A 156 4.57 2.58 36.02
CA LEU A 156 4.23 3.74 36.84
C LEU A 156 4.96 3.62 38.18
#